data_AF-A0AA95N4F5-F1
#
_entry.id   AF-A0AA95N4F5-F1
#
_cell.length_a   1.000
_cell.length_b   1.000
_cell.length_c   1.000
_cell.angle_alpha   90.00
_cell.angle_beta   90.00
_cell.angle_gamma   90.00
#
_symmetry.space_group_name_H-M   'P 1'
#
loop_
_entity.id
_entity.type
_entity.pdbx_description
1 polymer ?
#
loop_
_entity_poly.entity_id
_entity_poly.type
_entity_poly.pdbx_seq_one_letter_code
_entity_poly.pdbx_strand_id
1 'polypeptide(L)'
;MLKLFSLGLMLVLYIDTSNATEETKLIDCRSGDSVESEFFLDKDFVVEVSINEAILKMLAADVSAREEVLAYYIPDQLGYVEYEEKLKHYEKVNYVSQARCMANNYKEGDHVWRFKREREQQGIYQEGFLIKRGQLVIAFMIEKDVRI
;
A
#
# COMPACT_ATOMS: atom_id res chain seq x y z
N MET A 1 -31.53 69.87 -7.67
CA MET A 1 -30.31 69.19 -8.15
C MET A 1 -30.23 67.84 -7.44
N LEU A 2 -30.50 66.75 -8.17
CA LEU A 2 -30.30 65.38 -7.72
C LEU A 2 -28.79 65.09 -7.61
N LYS A 3 -28.35 64.42 -6.54
CA LYS A 3 -27.10 63.66 -6.52
C LYS A 3 -27.38 62.23 -6.09
N LEU A 4 -26.87 61.32 -6.91
CA LEU A 4 -27.16 59.90 -6.94
C LEU A 4 -26.59 59.16 -5.74
N PHE A 5 -27.37 58.23 -5.19
CA PHE A 5 -26.89 57.14 -4.36
C PHE A 5 -26.15 56.13 -5.25
N SER A 6 -24.85 55.91 -5.03
CA SER A 6 -24.14 54.79 -5.63
C SER A 6 -24.45 53.52 -4.84
N LEU A 7 -25.32 52.66 -5.37
CA LEU A 7 -25.43 51.28 -4.94
C LEU A 7 -24.18 50.51 -5.44
N GLY A 8 -23.26 50.23 -4.53
CA GLY A 8 -22.17 49.31 -4.76
C GLY A 8 -22.70 47.89 -4.87
N LEU A 9 -22.69 47.34 -6.08
CA LEU A 9 -23.03 45.95 -6.38
C LEU A 9 -21.89 45.06 -5.87
N MET A 10 -22.02 44.48 -4.67
CA MET A 10 -21.11 43.44 -4.20
C MET A 10 -21.44 42.13 -4.92
N LEU A 11 -20.62 41.77 -5.90
CA LEU A 11 -20.68 40.47 -6.55
C LEU A 11 -20.04 39.43 -5.60
N VAL A 12 -20.86 38.75 -4.81
CA VAL A 12 -20.42 37.60 -4.01
C VAL A 12 -20.27 36.42 -4.98
N LEU A 13 -19.03 36.10 -5.34
CA LEU A 13 -18.70 34.85 -6.03
C LEU A 13 -18.92 33.70 -5.04
N TYR A 14 -20.11 33.11 -5.10
CA TYR A 14 -20.41 31.85 -4.45
C TYR A 14 -19.64 30.77 -5.21
N ILE A 15 -18.40 30.50 -4.79
CA ILE A 15 -17.64 29.36 -5.27
C ILE A 15 -18.28 28.16 -4.60
N ASP A 16 -19.10 27.45 -5.37
CA ASP A 16 -19.65 26.16 -5.00
C ASP A 16 -18.46 25.18 -4.93
N THR A 17 -17.80 25.11 -3.77
CA THR A 17 -16.84 24.05 -3.50
C THR A 17 -17.67 22.80 -3.28
N SER A 18 -18.07 22.16 -4.38
CA SER A 18 -18.47 20.76 -4.33
C SER A 18 -17.25 20.00 -3.82
N ASN A 19 -17.24 19.75 -2.51
CA ASN A 19 -16.40 18.72 -1.92
C ASN A 19 -16.92 17.40 -2.48
N ALA A 20 -16.52 17.08 -3.71
CA ALA A 20 -16.51 15.73 -4.20
C ALA A 20 -15.54 14.99 -3.28
N THR A 21 -16.06 14.42 -2.20
CA THR A 21 -15.39 13.38 -1.44
C THR A 21 -15.27 12.20 -2.39
N GLU A 22 -14.19 12.19 -3.18
CA GLU A 22 -13.75 10.98 -3.87
C GLU A 22 -13.61 9.90 -2.81
N GLU A 23 -14.53 8.93 -2.81
CA GLU A 23 -14.38 7.70 -2.05
C GLU A 23 -13.04 7.08 -2.44
N THR A 24 -12.05 7.27 -1.58
CA THR A 24 -10.70 6.85 -1.87
C THR A 24 -10.62 5.37 -1.53
N LYS A 25 -10.89 4.54 -2.54
CA LYS A 25 -10.78 3.09 -2.40
C LYS A 25 -9.33 2.71 -2.16
N LEU A 26 -9.09 2.00 -1.05
CA LEU A 26 -7.76 1.48 -0.74
C LEU A 26 -7.39 0.36 -1.72
N ILE A 27 -6.18 0.42 -2.27
CA ILE A 27 -5.67 -0.57 -3.22
C ILE A 27 -4.78 -1.57 -2.48
N ASP A 28 -5.17 -2.85 -2.48
CA ASP A 28 -4.30 -3.93 -2.03
C ASP A 28 -3.39 -4.36 -3.19
N CYS A 29 -2.12 -3.99 -3.12
CA CYS A 29 -1.19 -4.28 -4.20
C CYS A 29 -0.84 -5.77 -4.35
N ARG A 30 -1.29 -6.65 -3.43
CA ARG A 30 -1.14 -8.11 -3.58
C ARG A 30 -2.03 -8.68 -4.68
N SER A 31 -3.29 -8.23 -4.75
CA SER A 31 -4.25 -8.63 -5.78
C SER A 31 -4.37 -7.62 -6.91
N GLY A 32 -4.01 -6.36 -6.67
CA GLY A 32 -4.25 -5.25 -7.58
C GLY A 32 -5.70 -4.78 -7.56
N ASP A 33 -6.53 -5.34 -6.68
CA ASP A 33 -7.94 -4.99 -6.54
C ASP A 33 -8.12 -3.86 -5.52
N SER A 34 -9.15 -3.04 -5.76
CA SER A 34 -9.64 -2.12 -4.74
C SER A 34 -10.32 -2.91 -3.63
N VAL A 35 -9.87 -2.75 -2.39
CA VAL A 35 -10.47 -3.39 -1.22
C VAL A 35 -11.16 -2.32 -0.40
N GLU A 36 -12.43 -2.54 -0.05
CA GLU A 36 -13.06 -1.84 1.07
C GLU A 36 -12.43 -2.37 2.37
N SER A 37 -11.24 -1.86 2.69
CA SER A 37 -10.57 -2.21 3.93
C SER A 37 -10.42 -0.95 4.75
N GLU A 38 -11.10 -0.94 5.90
CA GLU A 38 -10.76 -0.03 6.98
C GLU A 38 -9.38 -0.45 7.53
N PHE A 39 -8.32 0.08 6.92
CA PHE A 39 -6.98 0.00 7.48
C PHE A 39 -6.91 0.92 8.70
N PHE A 40 -7.42 0.45 9.84
CA PHE A 40 -7.15 1.08 11.13
C PHE A 40 -5.70 0.77 11.52
N LEU A 41 -4.81 1.73 11.27
CA LEU A 41 -3.42 1.74 11.72
C LEU A 41 -3.38 2.08 13.21
N ASP A 42 -3.92 1.20 14.05
CA ASP A 42 -4.27 1.57 15.42
C ASP A 42 -3.06 1.59 16.38
N LYS A 43 -1.85 1.22 15.94
CA LYS A 43 -0.64 1.20 16.80
C LYS A 43 0.67 0.92 16.05
N ASP A 44 0.74 1.23 14.76
CA ASP A 44 1.87 0.79 13.95
C ASP A 44 3.10 1.69 14.19
N PHE A 45 4.29 1.07 14.31
CA PHE A 45 5.55 1.80 14.28
C PHE A 45 5.79 2.27 12.85
N VAL A 46 5.33 3.50 12.58
CA VAL A 46 5.35 4.06 11.23
C VAL A 46 6.61 4.91 11.04
N VAL A 47 7.53 4.43 10.21
CA VAL A 47 8.68 5.23 9.75
C VAL A 47 8.40 5.69 8.34
N GLU A 48 8.46 7.01 8.11
CA GLU A 48 8.34 7.56 6.77
C GLU A 48 9.60 7.23 5.96
N VAL A 49 9.41 6.77 4.74
CA VAL A 49 10.47 6.38 3.80
C VAL A 49 10.19 6.98 2.43
N SER A 50 11.20 7.02 1.56
CA SER A 50 10.95 7.41 0.16
C SER A 50 10.25 6.28 -0.62
N ILE A 51 9.48 6.64 -1.66
CA ILE A 51 8.92 5.64 -2.59
C ILE A 51 10.02 4.78 -3.24
N ASN A 52 11.18 5.38 -3.54
CA ASN A 52 12.33 4.66 -4.11
C ASN A 52 12.86 3.62 -3.14
N GLU A 53 13.00 3.96 -1.86
CA GLU A 53 13.43 3.02 -0.83
C GLU A 53 12.44 1.85 -0.70
N ALA A 54 11.14 2.15 -0.65
CA ALA A 54 10.10 1.14 -0.58
C ALA A 54 10.13 0.19 -1.80
N ILE A 55 10.25 0.72 -3.03
CA ILE A 55 10.35 -0.07 -4.26
C ILE A 55 11.61 -0.94 -4.24
N LEU A 56 12.78 -0.35 -3.96
CA LEU A 56 14.05 -1.08 -3.94
C LEU A 56 14.03 -2.22 -2.93
N LYS A 57 13.42 -2.00 -1.77
CA LYS A 57 13.27 -3.01 -0.73
C LYS A 57 12.44 -4.20 -1.22
N MET A 58 11.33 -3.95 -1.91
CA MET A 58 10.50 -5.03 -2.48
C MET A 58 11.21 -5.78 -3.59
N LEU A 59 11.96 -5.09 -4.45
CA LEU A 59 12.76 -5.75 -5.49
C LEU A 59 13.87 -6.62 -4.88
N ALA A 60 14.51 -6.16 -3.80
CA ALA A 60 15.48 -6.96 -3.07
C ALA A 60 14.84 -8.19 -2.41
N ALA A 61 13.62 -8.07 -1.89
CA ALA A 61 12.85 -9.19 -1.36
C ALA A 61 12.50 -10.21 -2.47
N ASP A 62 12.17 -9.77 -3.69
CA ASP A 62 11.95 -10.64 -4.86
C ASP A 62 13.19 -11.44 -5.22
N VAL A 63 14.35 -10.77 -5.30
CA VAL A 63 15.63 -11.43 -5.57
C VAL A 63 15.96 -12.45 -4.49
N SER A 64 15.86 -12.05 -3.22
CA SER A 64 16.19 -12.93 -2.08
C SER A 64 15.29 -14.16 -2.05
N ALA A 65 13.99 -14.00 -2.30
CA ALA A 65 13.05 -15.12 -2.36
C ALA A 65 13.38 -16.09 -3.51
N ARG A 66 13.78 -15.57 -4.68
CA ARG A 66 14.21 -16.41 -5.81
C ARG A 66 15.52 -17.14 -5.53
N GLU A 67 16.48 -16.47 -4.90
CA GLU A 67 17.75 -17.09 -4.51
C GLU A 67 17.53 -18.22 -3.52
N GLU A 68 16.62 -18.05 -2.55
CA GLU A 68 16.25 -19.11 -1.60
C GLU A 68 15.68 -20.34 -2.32
N VAL A 69 14.82 -20.13 -3.33
CA VAL A 69 14.29 -21.24 -4.15
C VAL A 69 15.40 -21.95 -4.92
N LEU A 70 16.30 -21.19 -5.56
CA LEU A 70 17.39 -21.76 -6.35
C LEU A 70 18.41 -22.52 -5.47
N ALA A 71 18.63 -22.06 -4.24
CA ALA A 71 19.52 -22.70 -3.28
C ALA A 71 18.86 -23.89 -2.57
N TYR A 72 17.54 -24.06 -2.70
CA TYR A 72 16.82 -25.11 -1.99
C TYR A 72 17.21 -26.49 -2.51
N TYR A 73 17.91 -27.25 -1.68
CA TYR A 73 18.24 -28.64 -1.93
C TYR A 73 17.06 -29.54 -1.52
N ILE A 74 16.57 -30.35 -2.45
CA ILE A 74 15.52 -31.35 -2.20
C ILE A 74 16.20 -32.65 -1.78
N PRO A 75 16.06 -33.11 -0.54
CA PRO A 75 16.52 -34.44 -0.16
C PRO A 75 15.72 -35.49 -0.94
N ASP A 76 16.38 -36.53 -1.44
CA ASP A 76 15.77 -37.61 -2.24
C ASP A 76 14.58 -38.33 -1.56
N GLN A 77 14.36 -38.06 -0.27
CA GLN A 77 13.36 -38.67 0.60
C GLN A 77 12.11 -37.81 0.83
N LEU A 78 12.13 -36.52 0.45
CA LEU A 78 10.93 -35.68 0.52
C LEU A 78 10.06 -35.93 -0.72
N GLY A 79 8.76 -36.17 -0.50
CA GLY A 79 7.81 -36.38 -1.58
C GLY A 79 7.62 -35.13 -2.44
N TYR A 80 7.33 -35.32 -3.72
CA TYR A 80 7.06 -34.26 -4.71
C TYR A 80 6.00 -33.21 -4.27
N VAL A 81 5.12 -33.56 -3.33
CA VAL A 81 4.03 -32.71 -2.84
C VAL A 81 4.51 -31.53 -1.98
N GLU A 82 5.42 -31.75 -1.02
CA GLU A 82 5.97 -30.67 -0.18
C GLU A 82 6.81 -29.68 -1.00
N TYR A 83 7.43 -30.18 -2.08
CA TYR A 83 8.13 -29.37 -3.06
C TYR A 83 7.17 -28.45 -3.84
N GLU A 84 6.07 -28.98 -4.35
CA GLU A 84 5.06 -28.16 -5.04
C GLU A 84 4.43 -27.10 -4.11
N GLU A 85 4.18 -27.42 -2.85
CA GLU A 85 3.61 -26.45 -1.91
C GLU A 85 4.56 -25.28 -1.63
N LYS A 86 5.86 -25.56 -1.47
CA LYS A 86 6.88 -24.51 -1.37
C LYS A 86 6.93 -23.67 -2.64
N LEU A 87 7.03 -24.29 -3.82
CA LEU A 87 7.02 -23.54 -5.08
C LEU A 87 5.77 -22.67 -5.25
N LYS A 88 4.58 -23.19 -4.90
CA LYS A 88 3.31 -22.43 -4.94
C LYS A 88 3.31 -21.25 -3.96
N HIS A 89 3.96 -21.37 -2.81
CA HIS A 89 4.12 -20.25 -1.89
C HIS A 89 4.94 -19.13 -2.57
N TYR A 90 6.02 -19.47 -3.27
CA TYR A 90 6.88 -18.50 -3.95
C TYR A 90 6.27 -17.91 -5.22
N GLU A 91 5.57 -18.69 -6.04
CA GLU A 91 4.86 -18.18 -7.23
C GLU A 91 3.78 -17.15 -6.87
N LYS A 92 3.20 -17.26 -5.68
CA LYS A 92 2.16 -16.33 -5.19
C LYS A 92 2.72 -15.00 -4.69
N VAL A 93 4.01 -14.93 -4.35
CA VAL A 93 4.62 -13.73 -3.79
C VAL A 93 5.25 -12.91 -4.92
N ASN A 94 4.44 -12.09 -5.58
CA ASN A 94 4.88 -11.27 -6.70
C ASN A 94 5.27 -9.85 -6.21
N TYR A 95 6.40 -9.73 -5.53
CA TYR A 95 6.89 -8.46 -4.99
C TYR A 95 7.13 -7.41 -6.09
N VAL A 96 7.53 -7.84 -7.29
CA VAL A 96 7.63 -6.96 -8.47
C VAL A 96 6.27 -6.36 -8.85
N SER A 97 5.20 -7.17 -8.87
CA SER A 97 3.83 -6.68 -9.14
C SER A 97 3.37 -5.70 -8.06
N GLN A 98 3.64 -6.01 -6.79
CA GLN A 98 3.32 -5.12 -5.67
C GLN A 98 4.04 -3.77 -5.80
N ALA A 99 5.34 -3.79 -6.11
CA ALA A 99 6.15 -2.58 -6.30
C ALA A 99 5.64 -1.74 -7.49
N ARG A 100 5.27 -2.39 -8.60
CA ARG A 100 4.65 -1.73 -9.75
C ARG A 100 3.32 -1.07 -9.40
N CYS A 101 2.46 -1.77 -8.66
CA CYS A 101 1.20 -1.22 -8.18
C CYS A 101 1.42 0.02 -7.31
N MET A 102 2.37 -0.01 -6.38
CA MET A 102 2.71 1.15 -5.55
C MET A 102 3.23 2.32 -6.38
N ALA A 103 4.17 2.07 -7.29
CA ALA A 103 4.70 3.10 -8.18
C ALA A 103 3.61 3.77 -9.03
N ASN A 104 2.65 3.00 -9.52
CA ASN A 104 1.55 3.51 -10.35
C ASN A 104 0.53 4.35 -9.55
N ASN A 105 0.41 4.13 -8.25
CA ASN A 105 -0.55 4.83 -7.39
C ASN A 105 0.05 6.03 -6.64
N TYR A 106 1.38 6.08 -6.56
CA TYR A 106 2.12 7.20 -5.99
C TYR A 106 1.97 8.46 -6.86
N LYS A 107 1.71 9.59 -6.21
CA LYS A 107 1.75 10.93 -6.80
C LYS A 107 2.70 11.82 -6.01
N GLU A 108 3.20 12.86 -6.65
CA GLU A 108 4.01 13.88 -5.97
C GLU A 108 3.20 14.51 -4.81
N GLY A 109 3.83 14.60 -3.64
CA GLY A 109 3.18 15.04 -2.40
C GLY A 109 2.56 13.91 -1.56
N ASP A 110 2.57 12.67 -2.05
CA ASP A 110 2.20 11.52 -1.22
C ASP A 110 3.35 11.13 -0.27
N HIS A 111 2.99 10.61 0.90
CA HIS A 111 3.93 10.12 1.91
C HIS A 111 3.95 8.60 1.93
N VAL A 112 5.14 7.99 1.93
CA VAL A 112 5.27 6.54 2.01
C VAL A 112 5.73 6.15 3.40
N TRP A 113 5.07 5.17 3.97
CA TRP A 113 5.21 4.80 5.37
C TRP A 113 5.44 3.31 5.47
N ARG A 114 6.50 2.91 6.17
CA ARG A 114 6.69 1.52 6.56
C ARG A 114 5.84 1.21 7.78
N PHE A 115 5.13 0.10 7.77
CA PHE A 115 4.32 -0.34 8.91
C PHE A 115 4.70 -1.74 9.38
N LYS A 116 4.41 -2.00 10.64
CA LYS A 116 4.50 -3.31 11.28
C LYS A 116 3.27 -3.49 12.17
N ARG A 117 2.53 -4.56 11.91
CA ARG A 117 1.27 -4.88 12.56
C ARG A 117 1.33 -6.27 13.17
N GLU A 118 0.90 -6.38 14.41
CA GLU A 118 0.74 -7.64 15.12
C GLU A 118 -0.70 -7.74 15.61
N ARG A 119 -1.46 -8.71 15.11
CA ARG A 119 -2.81 -9.04 15.62
C ARG A 119 -2.71 -10.30 16.47
N GLU A 120 -2.40 -10.13 17.75
CA GLU A 120 -2.23 -11.23 18.72
C GLU A 120 -3.41 -12.21 18.71
N GLN A 121 -4.65 -11.72 18.64
CA GLN A 121 -5.85 -12.57 18.63
C GLN A 121 -6.04 -13.41 17.35
N GLN A 122 -5.36 -13.06 16.27
CA GLN A 122 -5.46 -13.77 14.98
C GLN A 122 -4.17 -14.53 14.64
N GLY A 123 -3.13 -14.42 15.49
CA GLY A 123 -1.80 -14.93 15.17
C GLY A 123 -1.30 -14.36 13.85
N ILE A 124 -1.53 -13.08 13.54
CA ILE A 124 -1.09 -12.49 12.27
C ILE A 124 -0.01 -11.46 12.52
N TYR A 125 1.13 -11.65 11.87
CA TYR A 125 2.21 -10.69 11.78
C TYR A 125 2.33 -10.18 10.34
N GLN A 126 2.20 -8.86 10.18
CA GLN A 126 2.32 -8.21 8.89
C GLN A 126 3.31 -7.05 8.94
N GLU A 127 4.17 -6.96 7.93
CA GLU A 127 5.01 -5.80 7.72
C GLU A 127 4.99 -5.39 6.25
N GLY A 128 5.12 -4.11 5.98
CA GLY A 128 5.00 -3.61 4.62
C GLY A 128 5.07 -2.10 4.53
N PHE A 129 4.50 -1.59 3.44
CA PHE A 129 4.54 -0.17 3.12
C PHE A 129 3.16 0.30 2.66
N LEU A 130 2.85 1.56 2.94
CA LEU A 130 1.60 2.19 2.53
C LEU A 130 1.86 3.60 1.99
N ILE A 131 1.02 4.03 1.05
CA ILE A 131 0.98 5.39 0.52
C ILE A 131 -0.12 6.15 1.24
N LYS A 132 0.21 7.32 1.80
CA LYS A 132 -0.73 8.29 2.36
C LYS A 132 -0.81 9.54 1.51
N ARG A 133 -2.04 9.98 1.22
CA ARG A 133 -2.34 11.30 0.66
C ARG A 133 -3.17 12.07 1.67
N GLY A 134 -2.55 13.03 2.36
CA GLY A 134 -3.15 13.63 3.54
C GLY A 134 -3.41 12.58 4.63
N GLN A 135 -4.67 12.42 5.03
CA GLN A 135 -5.08 11.44 6.06
C GLN A 135 -5.50 10.08 5.47
N LEU A 136 -5.57 9.96 4.15
CA LEU A 136 -6.11 8.79 3.47
C LEU A 136 -5.00 7.82 3.09
N VAL A 137 -5.21 6.53 3.34
CA VAL A 137 -4.35 5.47 2.80
C VAL A 137 -4.83 5.13 1.38
N ILE A 138 -3.93 5.21 0.41
CA ILE A 138 -4.25 5.05 -1.01
C ILE A 138 -3.97 3.62 -1.48
N ALA A 139 -2.80 3.10 -1.10
CA ALA A 139 -2.37 1.77 -1.47
C ALA A 139 -1.47 1.22 -0.37
N PHE A 140 -1.38 -0.11 -0.29
CA PHE A 140 -0.42 -0.78 0.56
C PHE A 140 0.13 -2.03 -0.12
N MET A 141 1.32 -2.43 0.32
CA MET A 141 1.98 -3.66 -0.05
C MET A 141 2.50 -4.38 1.19
N ILE A 142 2.61 -5.70 1.11
CA ILE A 142 3.02 -6.56 2.23
C ILE A 142 4.36 -7.19 1.88
N GLU A 143 5.37 -6.85 2.66
CA GLU A 143 6.71 -7.44 2.61
C GLU A 143 6.70 -8.82 3.28
N LYS A 144 6.00 -8.94 4.43
CA LYS A 144 5.90 -10.17 5.20
C LYS A 144 4.48 -10.37 5.74
N ASP A 145 3.94 -11.58 5.56
CA ASP A 145 2.62 -11.99 6.04
C ASP A 145 2.76 -13.38 6.68
N VAL A 146 2.91 -13.43 8.00
CA VAL A 146 3.13 -14.68 8.75
C VAL A 146 1.93 -14.94 9.64
N ARG A 147 1.42 -16.17 9.59
CA ARG A 147 0.53 -16.70 10.62
C ARG A 147 1.39 -17.35 11.71
N ILE A 148 1.34 -16.78 12.92
CA ILE A 148 1.99 -17.23 14.16
C ILE A 148 1.07 -18.21 14.88
#